data_AF-A0A2S9FJ24-F1
#
_entry.id   AF-A0A2S9FJ24-F1
#
_cell.length_a   1.000
_cell.length_b   1.000
_cell.length_c   1.000
_cell.angle_alpha   90.00
_cell.angle_beta   90.00
_cell.angle_gamma   90.00
#
_symmetry.space_group_name_H-M   'P 1'
#
loop_
_entity.id
_entity.type
_entity.pdbx_description
1 polymer ?
#
loop_
_entity_poly.entity_id
_entity_poly.type
_entity_poly.pdbx_seq_one_letter_code
_entity_poly.pdbx_strand_id
1 'polypeptide(L)'
;GIDLGPLQPRLPDLLRTPSGLIELAPPQLVADAARLREALGRPADGFVLIGRRHLRSNNSWMHNLPALAGGTNRCTLYMHPDDAADLGVTDTAIVKGPGGELVVPVEVTDGIRRGVLSLPHGWGHDRGGTGQTVAAGRPGVNVNQLNDGSALDPLSGTAVLNGIPVIVGPAVSPAVVG
;
A
#
# COMPACT_ATOMS: atom_id res chain seq x y z
N GLY A 1 7.62 -25.51 9.89
CA GLY A 1 8.98 -24.94 10.09
C GLY A 1 9.76 -25.88 10.98
N ILE A 2 11.09 -25.86 10.89
CA ILE A 2 11.94 -26.57 11.84
C ILE A 2 12.07 -25.69 13.08
N ASP A 3 11.75 -26.23 14.25
CA ASP A 3 11.97 -25.55 15.53
C ASP A 3 13.44 -25.75 15.94
N LEU A 4 14.17 -24.64 16.09
CA LEU A 4 15.57 -24.64 16.48
C LEU A 4 15.76 -24.42 17.99
N GLY A 5 14.68 -24.47 18.77
CA GLY A 5 14.69 -24.21 20.20
C GLY A 5 14.65 -22.72 20.55
N PRO A 6 14.76 -22.39 21.85
CA PRO A 6 14.65 -21.02 22.33
C PRO A 6 15.80 -20.12 21.86
N LEU A 7 15.51 -18.85 21.63
CA LEU A 7 16.51 -17.82 21.32
C LEU A 7 17.57 -17.73 22.42
N GLN A 8 18.85 -17.71 22.04
CA GLN A 8 19.98 -17.53 22.94
C GLN A 8 20.57 -16.11 22.80
N PRO A 9 21.06 -15.47 23.88
CA PRO A 9 21.76 -14.18 23.79
C PRO A 9 23.02 -14.28 22.92
N ARG A 10 23.17 -13.35 21.96
CA ARG A 10 24.30 -13.35 21.01
C ARG A 10 24.81 -11.96 20.63
N LEU A 11 24.29 -10.90 21.25
CA LEU A 11 24.52 -9.52 20.78
C LEU A 11 26.02 -9.15 20.70
N PRO A 12 26.87 -9.41 21.72
CA PRO A 12 28.28 -9.03 21.67
C PRO A 12 29.02 -9.67 20.48
N ASP A 13 28.74 -10.93 20.16
CA ASP A 13 29.41 -11.67 19.08
C ASP A 13 28.88 -11.31 17.67
N LEU A 14 27.71 -10.66 17.60
CA LEU A 14 27.04 -10.28 16.36
C LEU A 14 27.21 -8.81 15.98
N LEU A 15 27.70 -7.97 16.89
CA LEU A 15 27.96 -6.56 16.59
C LEU A 15 29.09 -6.46 15.56
N ARG A 16 28.74 -5.94 14.38
CA ARG A 16 29.68 -5.65 13.28
C ARG A 16 29.85 -4.14 13.06
N THR A 17 29.55 -3.35 14.09
CA THR A 17 29.72 -1.89 14.07
C THR A 17 31.20 -1.53 14.20
N PRO A 18 31.64 -0.39 13.65
CA PRO A 18 33.05 0.04 13.76
C PRO A 18 33.56 0.17 15.20
N SER A 19 32.73 0.61 16.14
CA SER A 19 33.11 0.75 17.56
C SER A 19 33.05 -0.56 18.35
N GLY A 20 32.44 -1.62 17.81
CA GLY A 20 32.08 -2.83 18.58
C GLY A 20 30.96 -2.61 19.61
N LEU A 21 30.33 -1.43 19.61
CA LEU A 21 29.20 -1.06 20.47
C LEU A 21 27.94 -0.79 19.63
N ILE A 22 26.81 -0.55 20.31
CA ILE A 22 25.60 -0.07 19.65
C ILE A 22 25.80 1.40 19.25
N GLU A 23 25.79 1.69 17.95
CA GLU A 23 25.86 3.05 17.43
C GLU A 23 24.50 3.74 17.62
N LEU A 24 24.34 4.51 18.71
CA LEU A 24 23.08 5.18 19.03
C LEU A 24 22.73 6.33 18.07
N ALA A 25 23.73 6.91 17.41
CA ALA A 25 23.56 8.04 16.51
C ALA A 25 24.43 7.89 15.25
N PRO A 26 24.11 6.94 14.34
CA PRO A 26 24.88 6.74 13.12
C PRO A 26 24.96 8.05 12.32
N PRO A 27 26.16 8.51 11.90
CA PRO A 27 26.33 9.82 11.27
C PRO A 27 25.43 10.06 10.06
N GLN A 28 25.16 9.01 9.28
CA GLN A 28 24.28 9.06 8.10
C GLN A 28 22.83 9.38 8.47
N LEU A 29 22.31 8.77 9.55
CA LEU A 29 20.94 9.03 10.04
C LEU A 29 20.83 10.42 10.66
N VAL A 30 21.85 10.85 11.41
CA VAL A 30 21.88 12.17 12.05
C VAL A 30 21.92 13.28 11.01
N ALA A 31 22.75 13.13 9.97
CA ALA A 31 22.83 14.09 8.88
C ALA A 31 21.51 14.22 8.11
N ASP A 32 20.77 13.11 7.93
CA ASP A 32 19.48 13.10 7.22
C ASP A 32 18.32 13.68 8.04
N ALA A 33 18.48 13.84 9.36
CA ALA A 33 17.45 14.40 10.23
C ALA A 33 17.00 15.82 9.81
N ALA A 34 17.90 16.60 9.18
CA ALA A 34 17.54 17.93 8.65
C ALA A 34 16.45 17.83 7.56
N ARG A 35 16.62 16.92 6.59
CA ARG A 35 15.64 16.65 5.54
C ARG A 35 14.28 16.23 6.11
N LEU A 36 14.29 15.39 7.15
CA LEU A 36 13.06 14.96 7.82
C LEU A 36 12.35 16.11 8.53
N ARG A 37 13.09 17.00 9.20
CA ARG A 37 12.52 18.20 9.84
C ARG A 37 11.86 19.13 8.84
N GLU A 38 12.49 19.34 7.68
CA GLU A 38 11.90 20.13 6.59
C GLU A 38 10.60 19.50 6.08
N ALA A 39 10.54 18.16 6.00
CA ALA A 39 9.35 17.45 5.55
C ALA A 39 8.14 17.65 6.49
N LEU A 40 8.36 17.81 7.80
CA LEU A 40 7.29 18.07 8.77
C LEU A 40 6.58 19.41 8.55
N GLY A 41 7.25 20.38 7.93
CA GLY A 41 6.69 21.70 7.63
C GLY A 41 5.95 21.79 6.30
N ARG A 42 5.95 20.73 5.48
CA ARG A 42 5.29 20.73 4.17
C ARG A 42 3.78 20.59 4.34
N PRO A 43 2.97 21.43 3.68
CA PRO A 43 1.53 21.24 3.67
C PRO A 43 1.18 19.88 3.04
N ALA A 44 0.13 19.25 3.56
CA ALA A 44 -0.43 18.04 2.98
C ALA A 44 -1.26 18.42 1.75
N ASP A 45 -0.59 18.54 0.61
CA ASP A 45 -1.23 18.87 -0.65
C ASP A 45 -1.73 17.59 -1.32
N GLY A 46 -3.05 17.48 -1.48
CA GLY A 46 -3.70 16.37 -2.17
C GLY A 46 -3.82 15.08 -1.35
N PHE A 47 -4.08 13.98 -2.04
CA PHE A 47 -4.32 12.68 -1.43
C PHE A 47 -3.06 11.82 -1.41
N VAL A 48 -2.90 11.03 -0.35
CA VAL A 48 -1.88 9.97 -0.29
C VAL A 48 -2.54 8.60 -0.19
N LEU A 49 -1.97 7.62 -0.87
CA LEU A 49 -2.42 6.24 -0.85
C LEU A 49 -1.54 5.39 0.06
N ILE A 50 -2.17 4.67 0.98
CA ILE A 50 -1.53 3.67 1.82
C ILE A 50 -1.99 2.24 1.51
N GLY A 51 -1.09 1.29 1.68
CA GLY A 51 -1.40 -0.13 1.54
C GLY A 51 -2.19 -0.67 2.72
N ARG A 52 -3.13 -1.58 2.45
CA ARG A 52 -3.83 -2.39 3.47
C ARG A 52 -3.57 -3.88 3.28
N ARG A 53 -3.51 -4.62 4.39
CA ARG A 53 -3.50 -6.09 4.38
C ARG A 53 -4.85 -6.62 4.82
N HIS A 54 -5.30 -7.71 4.19
CA HIS A 54 -6.46 -8.47 4.66
C HIS A 54 -5.99 -9.67 5.46
N LEU A 55 -6.69 -10.00 6.56
CA LEU A 55 -6.41 -11.18 7.38
C LEU A 55 -6.52 -12.51 6.59
N ARG A 56 -7.25 -12.48 5.47
CA ARG A 56 -7.51 -13.62 4.59
C ARG A 56 -6.60 -13.65 3.36
N SER A 57 -5.60 -12.77 3.32
CA SER A 57 -4.60 -12.74 2.25
C SER A 57 -3.18 -12.81 2.80
N ASN A 58 -2.28 -13.37 2.00
CA ASN A 58 -0.85 -13.21 2.17
C ASN A 58 -0.29 -12.86 0.80
N ASN A 59 -0.06 -11.57 0.61
CA ASN A 59 0.23 -10.98 -0.69
C ASN A 59 -0.80 -11.46 -1.72
N SER A 60 -0.34 -11.88 -2.90
CA SER A 60 -1.19 -12.38 -3.98
C SER A 60 -1.57 -13.87 -3.85
N TRP A 61 -0.90 -14.64 -3.01
CA TRP A 61 -0.95 -16.12 -3.06
C TRP A 61 -2.26 -16.74 -2.56
N MET A 62 -2.87 -16.16 -1.54
CA MET A 62 -4.03 -16.77 -0.88
C MET A 62 -5.37 -16.47 -1.57
N HIS A 63 -5.39 -15.58 -2.56
CA HIS A 63 -6.62 -15.23 -3.29
C HIS A 63 -7.19 -16.40 -4.11
N ASN A 64 -6.37 -17.39 -4.44
CA ASN A 64 -6.79 -18.58 -5.18
C ASN A 64 -7.34 -19.70 -4.28
N LEU A 65 -7.41 -19.51 -2.96
CA LEU A 65 -7.96 -20.48 -2.02
C LEU A 65 -9.46 -20.19 -1.80
N PRO A 66 -10.40 -21.05 -2.24
CA PRO A 66 -11.84 -20.79 -2.13
C PRO A 66 -12.29 -20.47 -0.70
N ALA A 67 -11.72 -21.18 0.29
CA ALA A 67 -12.00 -20.98 1.70
C ALA A 67 -11.63 -19.58 2.22
N LEU A 68 -10.85 -18.78 1.47
CA LEU A 68 -10.35 -17.46 1.84
C LEU A 68 -10.83 -16.32 0.91
N ALA A 69 -11.38 -16.64 -0.27
CA ALA A 69 -11.77 -15.66 -1.30
C ALA A 69 -13.04 -14.83 -0.95
N GLY A 70 -13.84 -15.26 0.03
CA GLY A 70 -15.11 -14.63 0.43
C GLY A 70 -15.03 -13.66 1.62
N GLY A 71 -16.20 -13.15 2.04
CA GLY A 71 -16.34 -12.36 3.28
C GLY A 71 -15.67 -10.99 3.22
N THR A 72 -14.81 -10.67 4.18
CA THR A 72 -14.11 -9.37 4.24
C THR A 72 -12.93 -9.25 3.27
N ASN A 73 -12.63 -10.28 2.47
CA ASN A 73 -11.59 -10.23 1.45
C ASN A 73 -12.12 -9.52 0.20
N ARG A 74 -11.88 -8.21 0.11
CA ARG A 74 -12.42 -7.32 -0.92
C ARG A 74 -11.31 -6.40 -1.44
N CYS A 75 -11.38 -6.06 -2.72
CA CYS A 75 -10.51 -5.05 -3.33
C CYS A 75 -11.30 -3.74 -3.44
N THR A 76 -11.32 -2.96 -2.35
CA THR A 76 -12.04 -1.68 -2.26
C THR A 76 -11.10 -0.58 -1.78
N LEU A 77 -11.31 0.64 -2.27
CA LEU A 77 -10.62 1.83 -1.81
C LEU A 77 -11.34 2.39 -0.58
N TYR A 78 -10.64 2.50 0.54
CA TYR A 78 -11.18 3.19 1.71
C TYR A 78 -11.03 4.69 1.52
N MET A 79 -12.12 5.42 1.72
CA MET A 79 -12.19 6.86 1.59
C MET A 79 -13.00 7.45 2.75
N HIS A 80 -12.55 8.58 3.29
CA HIS A 80 -13.29 9.27 4.35
C HIS A 80 -14.61 9.86 3.79
N PRO A 81 -15.72 9.86 4.56
CA PRO A 81 -17.01 10.40 4.10
C PRO A 81 -16.94 11.83 3.55
N ASP A 82 -16.26 12.74 4.25
CA ASP A 82 -16.12 14.13 3.80
C ASP A 82 -15.36 14.23 2.47
N ASP A 83 -14.32 13.43 2.27
CA ASP A 83 -13.55 13.47 1.01
C ASP A 83 -14.40 12.90 -0.14
N ALA A 84 -15.18 11.85 0.11
CA ALA A 84 -16.12 11.30 -0.86
C ALA A 84 -17.19 12.33 -1.25
N ALA A 85 -17.73 13.07 -0.27
CA ALA A 85 -18.71 14.13 -0.49
C ALA A 85 -18.10 15.30 -1.28
N ASP A 86 -16.92 15.78 -0.87
CA ASP A 86 -16.21 16.89 -1.52
C ASP A 86 -15.87 16.57 -2.99
N LEU A 87 -15.54 15.31 -3.29
CA LEU A 87 -15.19 14.85 -4.64
C LEU A 87 -16.39 14.34 -5.45
N GLY A 88 -17.57 14.20 -4.85
CA GLY A 88 -18.75 13.58 -5.51
C GLY A 88 -18.54 12.10 -5.86
N VAL A 89 -17.73 11.38 -5.09
CA VAL A 89 -17.45 9.96 -5.28
C VAL A 89 -18.48 9.12 -4.53
N THR A 90 -19.14 8.19 -5.21
CA THR A 90 -20.11 7.26 -4.61
C THR A 90 -19.61 5.82 -4.65
N ASP A 91 -19.70 5.17 -5.81
CA ASP A 91 -19.50 3.73 -5.94
C ASP A 91 -18.08 3.37 -6.39
N THR A 92 -17.52 4.18 -7.29
CA THR A 92 -16.22 3.92 -7.92
C THR A 92 -15.43 5.21 -8.05
N ALA A 93 -14.12 5.09 -7.86
CA ALA A 93 -13.17 6.18 -8.02
C ALA A 93 -12.13 5.82 -9.10
N ILE A 94 -11.71 6.82 -9.85
CA ILE A 94 -10.45 6.77 -10.59
C ILE A 94 -9.36 7.25 -9.65
N VAL A 95 -8.32 6.43 -9.45
CA VAL A 95 -7.13 6.77 -8.68
C VAL A 95 -5.95 6.78 -9.63
N LYS A 96 -5.23 7.89 -9.69
CA LYS A 96 -4.05 8.06 -10.55
C LYS A 96 -2.82 8.34 -9.70
N GLY A 97 -1.78 7.54 -9.90
CA GLY A 97 -0.45 7.73 -9.31
C GLY A 97 0.62 7.89 -10.38
N PRO A 98 1.90 8.00 -9.98
CA PRO A 98 3.02 8.15 -10.93
C PRO A 98 3.11 7.03 -11.98
N GLY A 99 2.76 5.79 -11.61
CA GLY A 99 2.87 4.63 -12.51
C GLY A 99 1.69 4.44 -13.46
N GLY A 100 0.54 5.06 -13.20
CA GLY A 100 -0.68 4.82 -13.97
C GLY A 100 -1.95 5.13 -13.19
N GLU A 101 -3.06 4.55 -13.64
CA GLU A 101 -4.39 4.78 -13.09
C GLU A 101 -5.18 3.48 -12.91
N LEU A 102 -6.09 3.48 -11.93
CA LEU A 102 -6.98 2.37 -11.60
C LEU A 102 -8.40 2.89 -11.41
N VAL A 103 -9.39 2.11 -11.87
CA VAL A 103 -10.79 2.28 -11.49
C VAL A 103 -11.12 1.27 -10.41
N VAL A 104 -11.57 1.72 -9.24
CA VAL A 104 -11.75 0.86 -8.07
C VAL A 104 -13.05 1.15 -7.33
N PRO A 105 -13.77 0.11 -6.84
CA PRO A 105 -14.92 0.32 -5.97
C PRO A 105 -14.52 0.98 -4.65
N VAL A 106 -15.36 1.87 -4.15
CA VAL A 106 -15.11 2.64 -2.93
C VAL A 106 -15.89 2.06 -1.75
N GLU A 107 -15.23 2.03 -0.60
CA GLU A 107 -15.84 1.74 0.69
C GLU A 107 -15.66 2.98 1.57
N VAL A 108 -16.74 3.73 1.76
CA VAL A 108 -16.73 4.95 2.58
C VAL A 108 -16.69 4.57 4.05
N THR A 109 -15.71 5.10 4.80
CA THR A 109 -15.53 4.79 6.22
C THR A 109 -14.82 5.93 6.95
N ASP A 110 -15.25 6.22 8.18
CA ASP A 110 -14.59 7.14 9.11
C ASP A 110 -13.35 6.53 9.80
N GLY A 111 -13.06 5.25 9.55
CA GLY A 111 -11.86 4.56 10.02
C GLY A 111 -10.56 4.98 9.32
N ILE A 112 -10.62 5.94 8.39
CA ILE A 112 -9.45 6.50 7.68
C ILE A 112 -9.43 8.02 7.81
N ARG A 113 -8.24 8.62 7.91
CA ARG A 113 -8.10 10.07 8.01
C ARG A 113 -8.46 10.73 6.67
N ARG A 114 -9.09 11.92 6.71
CA ARG A 114 -9.22 12.80 5.54
C ARG A 114 -7.87 13.02 4.84
N GLY A 115 -7.88 13.04 3.50
CA GLY A 115 -6.71 13.13 2.64
C GLY A 115 -5.89 11.83 2.52
N VAL A 116 -6.28 10.77 3.22
CA VAL A 116 -5.63 9.46 3.14
C VAL A 116 -6.60 8.45 2.52
N LEU A 117 -6.13 7.75 1.50
CA LEU A 117 -6.83 6.65 0.86
C LEU A 117 -6.14 5.34 1.20
N SER A 118 -6.88 4.23 1.23
CA SER A 118 -6.29 2.92 1.48
C SER A 118 -6.78 1.85 0.53
N LEU A 119 -5.85 1.14 -0.11
CA LEU A 119 -6.14 0.07 -1.05
C LEU A 119 -5.38 -1.22 -0.67
N PRO A 120 -5.99 -2.41 -0.79
CA PRO A 120 -5.33 -3.62 -0.37
C PRO A 120 -4.32 -4.11 -1.39
N HIS A 121 -3.21 -4.65 -0.92
CA HIS A 121 -2.17 -5.23 -1.76
C HIS A 121 -2.53 -6.65 -2.24
N GLY A 122 -1.91 -7.10 -3.33
CA GLY A 122 -1.93 -8.49 -3.79
C GLY A 122 -3.03 -8.87 -4.79
N TRP A 123 -3.76 -7.89 -5.31
CA TRP A 123 -4.81 -8.06 -6.32
C TRP A 123 -4.28 -7.82 -7.75
N GLY A 124 -5.15 -7.97 -8.76
CA GLY A 124 -4.81 -7.93 -10.19
C GLY A 124 -4.60 -9.32 -10.80
N HIS A 125 -5.57 -10.22 -10.61
CA HIS A 125 -5.52 -11.62 -11.07
C HIS A 125 -6.14 -11.84 -12.45
N ASP A 126 -6.25 -10.79 -13.26
CA ASP A 126 -6.80 -10.79 -14.61
C ASP A 126 -5.77 -11.19 -15.69
N ARG A 127 -4.49 -11.36 -15.30
CA ARG A 127 -3.43 -11.83 -16.20
C ARG A 127 -3.49 -13.35 -16.40
N GLY A 128 -3.45 -13.76 -17.67
CA GLY A 128 -3.35 -15.17 -18.07
C GLY A 128 -2.04 -15.84 -17.61
N GLY A 129 -2.02 -17.17 -17.66
CA GLY A 129 -0.81 -17.97 -17.41
C GLY A 129 -0.47 -18.25 -15.94
N THR A 130 -1.27 -17.76 -14.98
CA THR A 130 -1.00 -17.95 -13.54
C THR A 130 -1.60 -19.22 -12.94
N GLY A 131 -2.56 -19.86 -13.63
CA GLY A 131 -3.32 -21.00 -13.09
C GLY A 131 -4.25 -20.65 -11.92
N GLN A 132 -4.38 -19.38 -11.55
CA GLN A 132 -5.17 -18.93 -10.41
C GLN A 132 -6.66 -18.71 -10.76
N THR A 133 -7.36 -19.78 -11.13
CA THR A 133 -8.74 -19.72 -11.64
C THR A 133 -9.75 -19.12 -10.66
N VAL A 134 -9.59 -19.35 -9.36
CA VAL A 134 -10.48 -18.80 -8.32
C VAL A 134 -10.24 -17.29 -8.17
N ALA A 135 -8.97 -16.88 -8.10
CA ALA A 135 -8.63 -15.46 -7.98
C ALA A 135 -9.01 -14.67 -9.24
N ALA A 136 -8.86 -15.27 -10.42
CA ALA A 136 -9.22 -14.68 -11.71
C ALA A 136 -10.72 -14.39 -11.85
N GLY A 137 -11.58 -15.12 -11.14
CA GLY A 137 -13.02 -14.83 -11.13
C GLY A 137 -13.38 -13.51 -10.42
N ARG A 138 -12.48 -12.98 -9.57
CA ARG A 138 -12.64 -11.71 -8.85
C ARG A 138 -11.28 -11.01 -8.78
N PRO A 139 -10.77 -10.49 -9.90
CA PRO A 139 -9.36 -10.16 -10.03
C PRO A 139 -8.93 -8.98 -9.16
N GLY A 140 -9.85 -8.04 -8.86
CA GLY A 140 -9.53 -6.78 -8.21
C GLY A 140 -8.56 -5.93 -9.04
N VAL A 141 -7.95 -4.92 -8.42
CA VAL A 141 -6.99 -4.02 -9.07
C VAL A 141 -5.60 -4.14 -8.47
N ASN A 142 -4.56 -4.04 -9.30
CA ASN A 142 -3.19 -4.12 -8.82
C ASN A 142 -2.68 -2.73 -8.39
N VAL A 143 -2.66 -2.46 -7.08
CA VAL A 143 -2.15 -1.21 -6.51
C VAL A 143 -0.74 -0.85 -6.97
N ASN A 144 0.12 -1.84 -7.28
CA ASN A 144 1.49 -1.57 -7.73
C ASN A 144 1.54 -0.86 -9.09
N GLN A 145 0.46 -0.88 -9.89
CA GLN A 145 0.38 -0.13 -11.15
C GLN A 145 0.34 1.39 -10.92
N LEU A 146 -0.02 1.86 -9.73
CA LEU A 146 -0.02 3.29 -9.40
C LEU A 146 1.40 3.81 -9.12
N ASN A 147 2.40 2.93 -9.00
CA ASN A 147 3.76 3.30 -8.65
C ASN A 147 4.72 3.00 -9.81
N ASP A 148 5.54 3.97 -10.19
CA ASP A 148 6.59 3.81 -11.21
C ASP A 148 7.92 3.29 -10.62
N GLY A 149 8.02 3.23 -9.29
CA GLY A 149 9.22 2.78 -8.57
C GLY A 149 10.38 3.78 -8.56
N SER A 150 10.15 5.03 -9.00
CA SER A 150 11.20 6.05 -9.08
C SER A 150 11.51 6.71 -7.73
N ALA A 151 10.55 6.71 -6.80
CA ALA A 151 10.71 7.24 -5.45
C ALA A 151 11.39 6.23 -4.50
N LEU A 152 12.59 6.58 -4.03
CA LEU A 152 13.39 5.77 -3.10
C LEU A 152 13.71 6.53 -1.81
N ASP A 153 13.81 5.81 -0.70
CA ASP A 153 14.46 6.32 0.51
C ASP A 153 15.98 6.46 0.26
N PRO A 154 16.55 7.67 0.38
CA PRO A 154 17.93 7.93 -0.05
C PRO A 154 18.99 7.17 0.74
N LEU A 155 18.70 6.76 1.98
CA LEU A 155 19.67 6.05 2.83
C LEU A 155 19.62 4.53 2.61
N SER A 156 18.42 3.95 2.53
CA SER A 156 18.27 2.49 2.40
C SER A 156 18.15 2.00 0.95
N GLY A 157 17.83 2.88 0.00
CA GLY A 157 17.45 2.50 -1.37
C GLY A 157 16.09 1.79 -1.44
N THR A 158 15.32 1.79 -0.35
CA THR A 158 14.00 1.14 -0.31
C THR A 158 13.00 1.93 -1.15
N ALA A 159 12.25 1.24 -2.00
CA ALA A 159 11.17 1.86 -2.75
C ALA A 159 10.06 2.39 -1.83
N VAL A 160 9.57 3.59 -2.11
CA VAL A 160 8.42 4.17 -1.43
C VAL A 160 7.16 3.50 -1.97
N LEU A 161 6.60 2.56 -1.19
CA LEU A 161 5.38 1.82 -1.53
C LEU A 161 4.17 2.22 -0.68
N ASN A 162 4.30 3.26 0.14
CA ASN A 162 3.27 3.71 1.06
C ASN A 162 3.31 5.23 1.19
N GLY A 163 2.14 5.86 1.37
CA GLY A 163 2.05 7.32 1.33
C GLY A 163 2.32 7.88 -0.06
N ILE A 164 1.97 7.12 -1.11
CA ILE A 164 2.18 7.50 -2.50
C ILE A 164 1.22 8.65 -2.83
N PRO A 165 1.69 9.81 -3.34
CA PRO A 165 0.81 10.88 -3.78
C PRO A 165 -0.08 10.41 -4.93
N VAL A 166 -1.38 10.69 -4.84
CA VAL A 166 -2.36 10.30 -5.86
C VAL A 166 -3.35 11.43 -6.13
N ILE A 167 -3.89 11.42 -7.34
CA ILE A 167 -5.07 12.19 -7.72
C ILE A 167 -6.25 11.22 -7.72
N VAL A 168 -7.37 11.66 -7.16
CA VAL A 168 -8.60 10.85 -7.11
C VAL A 168 -9.79 11.69 -7.58
N GLY A 169 -10.75 11.03 -8.22
CA GLY A 169 -12.00 11.64 -8.64
C GLY A 169 -13.06 10.59 -8.95
N PRO A 170 -14.29 11.04 -9.28
CA PRO A 170 -15.37 10.14 -9.64
C PRO A 170 -15.02 9.38 -10.93
N ALA A 171 -15.30 8.08 -10.94
CA ALA A 171 -15.23 7.32 -12.19
C ALA A 171 -16.49 7.64 -13.02
N VAL A 172 -16.31 8.01 -14.29
CA VAL A 172 -17.44 8.11 -15.21
C VAL A 172 -17.86 6.69 -15.57
N SER A 173 -19.08 6.28 -15.20
CA SER A 173 -19.63 5.01 -15.67
C SER A 173 -19.57 4.99 -17.20
N PRO A 174 -19.08 3.92 -17.85
CA PRO A 174 -19.34 3.74 -19.26
C PRO A 174 -20.86 3.67 -19.42
N ALA A 175 -21.41 4.49 -20.32
CA ALA A 175 -22.81 4.39 -20.67
C ALA A 175 -23.10 2.94 -21.09
N VAL A 176 -24.04 2.28 -20.39
CA VAL A 176 -24.53 0.97 -20.79
C VAL A 176 -25.22 1.19 -22.13
N VAL A 177 -24.58 0.76 -23.23
CA VAL A 177 -25.28 0.60 -24.51
C VAL A 177 -26.16 -0.63 -24.34
N GLY A 178 -27.48 -0.40 -24.28
CA GLY A 178 -28.50 -1.44 -24.16
C GLY A 178 -28.66 -2.29 -25.42
#